data_AF-A0AAV0K3L3-F1
#
_entry.id   AF-A0AAV0K3L3-F1
#
_cell.length_a   1.000
_cell.length_b   1.000
_cell.length_c   1.000
_cell.angle_alpha   90.00
_cell.angle_beta   90.00
_cell.angle_gamma   90.00
#
_symmetry.space_group_name_H-M   'P 1'
#
loop_
_entity.id
_entity.type
_entity.pdbx_description
1 polymer ?
#
loop_
_entity_poly.entity_id
_entity_poly.type
_entity_poly.pdbx_seq_one_letter_code
_entity_poly.pdbx_strand_id
1 'polypeptide(L)'
;MSMYKRMEMKRRAEARQRRRAKFDSKRISSSMEVDDSSAERKIEGESSTEESESESEAYRSSRDRCLEPVDQILSDASEEFSQLSVVKEKLEKWKKEYAASYRDAYMSLSVPAIFSPYVRLELLHWDPLRKSDDFFDMNWYLLLVWNGC
;
A
#
# COMPACT_ATOMS: atom_id res chain seq x y z
N MET A 1 12.78 35.80 -27.38
CA MET A 1 11.87 34.82 -26.73
C MET A 1 10.77 34.40 -27.71
N SER A 2 10.64 33.09 -28.00
CA SER A 2 9.69 32.54 -29.01
C SER A 2 8.22 32.86 -28.67
N MET A 3 7.38 33.08 -29.70
CA MET A 3 5.94 33.34 -29.54
C MET A 3 5.23 32.22 -28.76
N TYR A 4 5.67 30.97 -28.93
CA TYR A 4 5.16 29.81 -28.22
C TYR A 4 5.32 29.96 -26.70
N LYS A 5 6.51 30.38 -26.23
CA LYS A 5 6.80 30.60 -24.81
C LYS A 5 5.95 31.72 -24.20
N ARG A 6 5.64 32.76 -24.99
CA ARG A 6 4.76 33.86 -24.57
C ARG A 6 3.32 33.41 -24.40
N MET A 7 2.79 32.61 -25.33
CA MET A 7 1.45 32.02 -25.23
C MET A 7 1.34 31.09 -24.02
N GLU A 8 2.35 30.26 -23.78
CA GLU A 8 2.34 29.34 -22.64
C GLU A 8 2.43 30.05 -21.29
N MET A 9 3.23 31.12 -21.19
CA MET A 9 3.26 31.97 -20.00
C MET A 9 1.92 32.67 -19.75
N LYS A 10 1.26 33.16 -20.81
CA LYS A 10 -0.06 33.79 -20.71
C LYS A 10 -1.10 32.78 -20.23
N ARG A 11 -1.12 31.56 -20.79
CA ARG A 11 -2.01 30.47 -20.35
C ARG A 11 -1.81 30.11 -18.87
N ARG A 12 -0.55 30.02 -18.41
CA ARG A 12 -0.24 29.77 -16.99
C ARG A 12 -0.68 30.93 -16.09
N ALA A 13 -0.52 32.18 -16.55
CA ALA A 13 -0.95 33.36 -15.79
C ALA A 13 -2.49 33.42 -15.66
N GLU A 14 -3.22 33.18 -16.74
CA GLU A 14 -4.68 33.12 -16.74
C GLU A 14 -5.19 31.97 -15.85
N ALA A 15 -4.54 30.81 -15.87
CA ALA A 15 -4.89 29.70 -14.97
C ALA A 15 -4.71 30.09 -13.49
N ARG A 16 -3.63 30.79 -13.13
CA ARG A 16 -3.42 31.30 -11.77
C ARG A 16 -4.48 32.35 -11.38
N GLN A 17 -4.84 33.24 -12.30
CA GLN A 17 -5.86 34.26 -12.04
C GLN A 17 -7.25 33.65 -11.84
N ARG A 18 -7.62 32.63 -12.63
CA ARG A 18 -8.87 31.88 -12.44
C ARG A 18 -8.91 31.16 -11.09
N ARG A 19 -7.79 30.60 -10.62
CA ARG A 19 -7.71 29.97 -9.30
C ARG A 19 -7.91 30.97 -8.16
N ARG A 20 -7.24 32.14 -8.24
CA ARG A 20 -7.42 33.23 -7.26
C ARG A 20 -8.86 33.74 -7.23
N ALA A 21 -9.44 34.02 -8.39
CA ALA A 21 -10.83 34.48 -8.47
C ALA A 21 -11.84 33.48 -7.90
N LYS A 22 -11.65 32.17 -8.11
CA LYS A 22 -12.50 31.14 -7.51
C LYS A 22 -12.37 31.11 -5.98
N PHE A 23 -11.15 31.20 -5.46
CA PHE A 23 -10.89 31.23 -4.02
C PHE A 23 -11.51 32.47 -3.37
N ASP A 24 -11.33 33.64 -3.98
CA ASP A 24 -11.89 34.91 -3.49
C ASP A 24 -13.43 34.90 -3.54
N SER A 25 -14.02 34.35 -4.61
CA SER A 25 -15.47 34.20 -4.71
C SER A 25 -16.04 33.25 -3.64
N LYS A 26 -15.33 32.16 -3.33
CA LYS A 26 -15.71 31.20 -2.27
C LYS A 26 -15.57 31.81 -0.86
N ARG A 27 -14.54 32.65 -0.65
CA ARG A 27 -14.34 33.43 0.59
C ARG A 27 -15.46 34.45 0.80
N ILE A 28 -15.81 35.18 -0.25
CA ILE A 28 -16.88 36.19 -0.19
C ILE A 28 -18.22 35.51 0.06
N SER A 29 -18.53 34.40 -0.61
CA SER A 29 -19.76 33.65 -0.36
C SER A 29 -19.82 33.11 1.07
N SER A 30 -18.74 32.52 1.59
CA SER A 30 -18.71 32.04 2.98
C SER A 30 -18.79 33.15 4.03
N SER A 31 -18.39 34.38 3.68
CA SER A 31 -18.46 35.53 4.60
C SER A 31 -19.84 36.19 4.64
N MET A 32 -20.71 35.93 3.67
CA MET A 32 -22.07 36.48 3.63
C MET A 32 -23.12 35.54 4.24
N GLU A 33 -22.77 34.30 4.58
CA GLU A 33 -23.65 33.27 5.17
C GLU A 33 -23.58 33.19 6.70
N VAL A 34 -23.10 34.24 7.39
CA VAL A 34 -23.05 34.25 8.86
C VAL A 34 -24.27 34.99 9.42
N ASP A 35 -25.39 34.27 9.54
CA ASP A 35 -26.40 34.56 10.58
C ASP A 35 -26.50 33.33 11.50
N ASP A 36 -26.32 33.63 12.79
CA ASP A 36 -26.59 32.86 14.01
C ASP A 36 -26.07 31.42 14.24
N SER A 37 -25.18 31.34 15.24
CA SER A 37 -24.87 30.20 16.13
C SER A 37 -24.04 28.99 15.62
N SER A 38 -22.85 28.85 16.24
CA SER A 38 -21.96 27.66 16.29
C SER A 38 -20.99 27.34 15.13
N ALA A 39 -20.82 28.22 14.14
CA ALA A 39 -19.84 27.98 13.09
C ALA A 39 -18.39 28.20 13.56
N GLU A 40 -17.63 27.10 13.54
CA GLU A 40 -16.19 27.01 13.74
C GLU A 40 -15.46 28.16 13.04
N ARG A 41 -14.55 28.83 13.77
CA ARG A 41 -13.63 29.79 13.17
C ARG A 41 -12.81 29.04 12.14
N LYS A 42 -13.20 29.10 10.87
CA LYS A 42 -12.48 28.52 9.75
C LYS A 42 -11.05 29.07 9.76
N ILE A 43 -10.10 28.27 10.22
CA ILE A 43 -8.71 28.68 10.38
C ILE A 43 -8.14 28.92 8.98
N GLU A 44 -7.42 30.01 8.79
CA GLU A 44 -6.73 30.30 7.54
C GLU A 44 -5.72 29.17 7.26
N GLY A 45 -6.06 28.28 6.31
CA GLY A 45 -5.39 27.00 6.08
C GLY A 45 -6.34 25.86 5.68
N GLU A 46 -7.65 26.02 5.90
CA GLU A 46 -8.67 25.00 5.59
C GLU A 46 -9.12 24.98 4.11
N SER A 47 -8.15 24.87 3.20
CA SER A 47 -8.36 24.66 1.76
C SER A 47 -7.69 23.35 1.30
N SER A 48 -7.90 22.25 2.04
CA SER A 48 -7.11 21.03 1.87
C SER A 48 -7.90 19.73 1.68
N THR A 49 -9.21 19.75 1.42
CA THR A 49 -10.01 18.51 1.29
C THR A 49 -9.95 17.90 -0.12
N GLU A 50 -10.15 18.67 -1.19
CA GLU A 50 -10.21 18.14 -2.56
C GLU A 50 -8.83 17.65 -3.08
N GLU A 51 -7.72 18.32 -2.72
CA GLU A 51 -6.37 17.82 -3.05
C GLU A 51 -6.05 16.54 -2.28
N SER A 52 -6.49 16.42 -1.01
CA SER A 52 -6.27 15.24 -0.17
C SER A 52 -7.05 14.01 -0.63
N GLU A 53 -8.27 14.19 -1.14
CA GLU A 53 -9.08 13.10 -1.72
C GLU A 53 -8.43 12.58 -3.01
N SER A 54 -7.99 13.48 -3.90
CA SER A 54 -7.30 13.11 -5.14
C SER A 54 -5.97 12.38 -4.87
N GLU A 55 -5.21 12.81 -3.87
CA GLU A 55 -3.96 12.13 -3.46
C GLU A 55 -4.23 10.75 -2.86
N SER A 56 -5.30 10.59 -2.08
CA SER A 56 -5.70 9.31 -1.49
C SER A 56 -6.11 8.30 -2.56
N GLU A 57 -6.87 8.73 -3.56
CA GLU A 57 -7.24 7.91 -4.71
C GLU A 57 -6.03 7.55 -5.58
N ALA A 58 -5.14 8.51 -5.86
CA ALA A 58 -3.91 8.27 -6.60
C ALA A 58 -3.00 7.24 -5.91
N TYR A 59 -2.87 7.34 -4.58
CA TYR A 59 -2.16 6.34 -3.79
C TYR A 59 -2.79 4.95 -3.92
N ARG A 60 -4.12 4.84 -3.72
CA ARG A 60 -4.83 3.56 -3.81
C ARG A 60 -4.66 2.91 -5.18
N SER A 61 -4.84 3.69 -6.25
CA SER A 61 -4.64 3.23 -7.62
C SER A 61 -3.20 2.77 -7.88
N SER A 62 -2.20 3.52 -7.39
CA SER A 62 -0.80 3.12 -7.53
C SER A 62 -0.50 1.84 -6.76
N ARG A 63 -1.06 1.69 -5.55
CA ARG A 63 -0.89 0.49 -4.72
C ARG A 63 -1.55 -0.72 -5.38
N ASP A 64 -2.79 -0.60 -5.84
CA ASP A 64 -3.52 -1.70 -6.48
C ASP A 64 -2.79 -2.18 -7.75
N ARG A 65 -2.23 -1.26 -8.55
CA ARG A 65 -1.39 -1.61 -9.70
C ARG A 65 -0.11 -2.35 -9.30
N CYS A 66 0.48 -2.05 -8.15
CA CYS A 66 1.64 -2.77 -7.64
C CYS A 66 1.29 -4.16 -7.09
N LEU A 67 0.08 -4.33 -6.56
CA LEU A 67 -0.39 -5.59 -5.99
C LEU A 67 -0.98 -6.56 -7.02
N GLU A 68 -1.48 -6.06 -8.16
CA GLU A 68 -2.05 -6.88 -9.24
C GLU A 68 -1.17 -8.08 -9.67
N PRO A 69 0.15 -7.94 -9.87
CA PRO A 69 0.98 -9.08 -10.27
C PRO A 69 1.36 -10.03 -9.13
N VAL A 70 1.09 -9.69 -7.86
CA VAL A 70 1.60 -10.44 -6.70
C VAL A 70 1.11 -11.88 -6.71
N ASP A 71 -0.17 -12.10 -7.01
CA ASP A 71 -0.79 -13.44 -7.07
C ASP A 71 -0.26 -14.29 -8.24
N GLN A 72 0.40 -13.66 -9.22
CA GLN A 72 0.96 -14.34 -10.39
C GLN A 72 2.43 -14.75 -10.21
N ILE A 73 3.13 -14.23 -9.18
CA ILE A 73 4.58 -14.45 -9.01
C ILE A 73 4.95 -15.94 -8.87
N LEU A 74 4.06 -16.77 -8.32
CA LEU A 74 4.26 -18.22 -8.17
C LEU A 74 3.34 -19.06 -9.08
N SER A 75 2.74 -18.43 -10.09
CA SER A 75 1.76 -19.11 -10.97
C SER A 75 2.40 -20.14 -11.92
N ASP A 76 3.69 -20.02 -12.19
CA ASP A 76 4.48 -20.96 -12.99
C ASP A 76 5.07 -22.10 -12.14
N ALA A 77 5.03 -21.97 -10.81
CA ALA A 77 5.42 -23.02 -9.90
C ALA A 77 4.33 -24.11 -9.83
N SER A 78 4.75 -25.36 -9.61
CA SER A 78 3.81 -26.44 -9.27
C SER A 78 3.05 -26.08 -8.00
N GLU A 79 1.78 -26.49 -7.90
CA GLU A 79 0.91 -26.20 -6.75
C GLU A 79 1.53 -26.60 -5.40
N GLU A 80 2.32 -27.68 -5.42
CA GLU A 80 3.02 -28.18 -4.23
C GLU A 80 4.17 -27.28 -3.73
N PHE A 81 4.59 -26.31 -4.55
CA PHE A 81 5.61 -25.31 -4.25
C PHE A 81 5.07 -23.88 -4.30
N SER A 82 3.83 -23.64 -4.70
CA SER A 82 3.24 -22.28 -4.67
C SER A 82 2.63 -21.94 -3.31
N GLN A 83 2.38 -22.93 -2.45
CA GLN A 83 1.72 -22.74 -1.16
C GLN A 83 2.67 -22.96 0.03
N LEU A 84 2.77 -21.96 0.92
CA LEU A 84 3.61 -22.03 2.13
C LEU A 84 3.26 -23.22 3.04
N SER A 85 1.97 -23.51 3.21
CA SER A 85 1.47 -24.62 4.02
C SER A 85 1.99 -25.97 3.52
N VAL A 86 1.95 -26.21 2.21
CA VAL A 86 2.39 -27.47 1.57
C VAL A 86 3.90 -27.62 1.66
N VAL A 87 4.66 -26.54 1.41
CA VAL A 87 6.12 -26.56 1.54
C VAL A 87 6.53 -26.81 2.99
N LYS A 88 5.86 -26.18 3.96
CA LYS A 88 6.10 -26.42 5.39
C LYS A 88 5.88 -27.89 5.73
N GLU A 89 4.75 -28.47 5.32
CA GLU A 89 4.42 -29.87 5.59
C GLU A 89 5.48 -30.82 5.02
N LYS A 90 5.92 -30.61 3.78
CA LYS A 90 6.99 -31.41 3.16
C LYS A 90 8.30 -31.32 3.93
N LEU A 91 8.68 -30.12 4.37
CA LEU A 91 9.92 -29.91 5.13
C LEU A 91 9.86 -30.54 6.53
N GLU A 92 8.71 -30.45 7.23
CA GLU A 92 8.52 -31.11 8.53
C GLU A 92 8.48 -32.63 8.40
N LYS A 93 7.83 -33.15 7.35
CA LYS A 93 7.86 -34.58 7.04
C LYS A 93 9.29 -35.05 6.77
N TRP A 94 10.06 -34.30 5.97
CA TRP A 94 11.45 -34.63 5.70
C TRP A 94 12.29 -34.62 6.98
N LYS A 95 12.14 -33.61 7.82
CA LYS A 95 12.81 -33.51 9.13
C LYS A 95 12.49 -34.70 10.04
N LYS A 96 11.23 -35.16 10.04
CA LYS A 96 10.76 -36.28 10.88
C LYS A 96 11.20 -37.66 10.35
N GLU A 97 11.01 -37.91 9.05
CA GLU A 97 11.21 -39.24 8.45
C GLU A 97 12.65 -39.48 8.00
N TYR A 98 13.38 -38.42 7.62
CA TYR A 98 14.76 -38.54 7.12
C TYR A 98 15.67 -37.48 7.76
N ALA A 99 15.68 -37.44 9.10
CA ALA A 99 16.45 -36.48 9.88
C ALA A 99 17.95 -36.43 9.52
N ALA A 100 18.54 -37.57 9.12
CA ALA A 100 19.93 -37.62 8.69
C ALA A 100 20.16 -36.80 7.42
N SER A 101 19.41 -37.07 6.34
CA SER A 101 19.56 -36.32 5.09
C SER A 101 19.13 -34.86 5.22
N TYR A 102 18.13 -34.57 6.08
CA TYR A 102 17.73 -33.20 6.39
C TYR A 102 18.87 -32.40 7.02
N ARG A 103 19.58 -33.00 8.00
CA ARG A 103 20.75 -32.38 8.64
C ARG A 103 21.92 -32.27 7.68
N ASP A 104 22.20 -33.31 6.90
CA ASP A 104 23.34 -33.34 5.98
C ASP A 104 23.17 -32.32 4.84
N ALA A 105 21.93 -31.98 4.48
CA ALA A 105 21.58 -30.89 3.57
C ALA A 105 21.55 -29.49 4.23
N TYR A 106 21.94 -29.38 5.51
CA TYR A 106 21.95 -28.14 6.28
C TYR A 106 20.59 -27.41 6.29
N MET A 107 19.49 -28.16 6.28
CA MET A 107 18.17 -27.58 6.06
C MET A 107 17.75 -26.61 7.17
N SER A 108 18.20 -26.76 8.41
CA SER A 108 17.96 -25.77 9.47
C SER A 108 18.47 -24.36 9.13
N LEU A 109 19.50 -24.25 8.28
CA LEU A 109 20.03 -22.99 7.78
C LEU A 109 19.31 -22.51 6.51
N SER A 110 18.82 -23.45 5.69
CA SER A 110 18.19 -23.17 4.39
C SER A 110 16.69 -22.86 4.50
N VAL A 111 15.98 -23.43 5.47
CA VAL A 111 14.53 -23.29 5.65
C VAL A 111 14.07 -21.82 5.72
N PRO A 112 14.73 -20.91 6.48
CA PRO A 112 14.34 -19.51 6.48
C PRO A 112 14.40 -18.87 5.09
N ALA A 113 15.40 -19.23 4.27
CA ALA A 113 15.53 -18.73 2.90
C ALA A 113 14.44 -19.28 1.99
N ILE A 114 14.05 -20.55 2.18
CA ILE A 114 12.96 -21.21 1.43
C ILE A 114 11.61 -20.56 1.75
N PHE A 115 11.32 -20.24 3.02
CA PHE A 115 10.06 -19.59 3.39
C PHE A 115 9.99 -18.09 3.06
N SER A 116 11.15 -17.45 2.92
CA SER A 116 11.28 -16.03 2.67
C SER A 116 10.43 -15.46 1.52
N PRO A 117 10.34 -16.07 0.31
CA PRO A 117 9.47 -15.58 -0.75
C PRO A 117 7.99 -15.51 -0.35
N TYR A 118 7.45 -16.53 0.32
CA TYR A 118 6.03 -16.54 0.72
C TYR A 118 5.73 -15.45 1.76
N VAL A 119 6.60 -15.32 2.76
CA VAL A 119 6.49 -14.26 3.79
C VAL A 119 6.51 -12.88 3.13
N ARG A 120 7.45 -12.66 2.20
CA ARG A 120 7.56 -11.37 1.50
C ARG A 120 6.34 -11.07 0.63
N LEU A 121 5.80 -12.05 -0.09
CA LEU A 121 4.59 -11.87 -0.90
C LEU A 121 3.41 -11.47 -0.04
N GLU A 122 3.21 -12.15 1.10
CA GLU A 122 2.12 -11.79 2.01
C GLU A 122 2.30 -10.39 2.62
N LEU A 123 3.54 -10.04 3.01
CA LEU A 123 3.88 -8.73 3.56
C LEU A 123 3.61 -7.57 2.59
N LEU A 124 3.57 -7.80 1.27
CA LEU A 124 3.21 -6.74 0.32
C LEU A 124 1.78 -6.23 0.55
N HIS A 125 0.89 -7.05 1.10
CA HIS A 125 -0.50 -6.68 1.39
C HIS A 125 -0.69 -5.98 2.74
N TRP A 126 0.35 -5.95 3.58
CA TRP A 126 0.32 -5.35 4.89
C TRP A 126 0.39 -3.82 4.80
N ASP A 127 -0.64 -3.15 5.33
CA ASP A 127 -0.72 -1.69 5.38
C ASP A 127 -1.08 -1.26 6.81
N PRO A 128 -0.08 -1.09 7.70
CA PRO A 128 -0.32 -0.77 9.11
C PRO A 128 -0.90 0.62 9.35
N LEU A 129 -0.88 1.49 8.34
CA LEU A 129 -1.38 2.86 8.46
C LEU A 129 -2.87 2.97 8.10
N ARG A 130 -3.38 2.03 7.29
CA ARG A 130 -4.76 2.08 6.78
C ARG A 130 -5.62 0.88 7.15
N LYS A 131 -5.01 -0.27 7.48
CA LYS A 131 -5.71 -1.48 7.90
C LYS A 131 -5.47 -1.72 9.38
N SER A 132 -6.44 -2.36 10.03
CA SER A 132 -6.34 -2.79 11.42
C SER A 132 -5.62 -4.13 11.59
N ASP A 133 -5.18 -4.76 10.50
CA ASP A 133 -4.56 -6.08 10.51
C ASP A 133 -3.22 -6.02 11.25
N ASP A 134 -3.07 -6.81 12.31
CA ASP A 134 -1.80 -6.91 13.04
C ASP A 134 -0.80 -7.75 12.24
N PHE A 135 0.48 -7.41 12.39
CA PHE A 135 1.60 -8.14 11.80
C PHE A 135 1.61 -9.62 12.20
N PHE A 136 1.13 -9.93 13.41
CA PHE A 136 1.06 -11.29 13.95
C PHE A 136 -0.20 -12.06 13.53
N ASP A 137 -1.21 -11.39 12.96
CA ASP A 137 -2.42 -12.06 12.45
C ASP A 137 -2.21 -12.63 11.04
N MET A 138 -1.07 -12.34 10.42
CA MET A 138 -0.72 -12.82 9.08
C MET A 138 -0.55 -14.34 9.03
N ASN A 139 -0.98 -14.94 7.93
CA ASN A 139 -0.99 -16.39 7.72
C ASN A 139 0.41 -17.00 7.81
N TRP A 140 1.45 -16.35 7.29
CA TRP A 140 2.83 -16.82 7.44
C TRP A 140 3.24 -16.94 8.92
N TYR A 141 2.83 -16.01 9.78
CA TYR A 141 3.16 -16.04 11.20
C TYR A 141 2.42 -17.17 11.90
N LEU A 142 1.11 -17.30 11.61
CA LEU A 142 0.29 -18.38 12.12
C LEU A 142 0.87 -19.75 11.71
N LEU A 143 1.30 -19.91 10.46
CA LEU A 143 1.83 -21.18 9.96
C LEU A 143 3.22 -21.51 10.50
N LEU A 144 4.14 -20.54 10.56
CA LEU A 144 5.55 -20.79 10.85
C LEU A 144 5.92 -20.65 12.33
N VAL A 145 5.26 -19.74 13.05
CA VAL A 145 5.61 -19.41 14.45
C VAL A 145 4.57 -19.98 15.40
N TRP A 146 3.29 -19.65 15.20
CA TRP A 146 2.23 -20.08 16.12
C TRP A 146 2.01 -21.60 16.09
N ASN A 147 1.90 -22.17 14.89
CA ASN A 147 1.78 -23.63 14.68
C ASN A 147 3.16 -24.32 14.57
N GLY A 148 4.22 -23.70 15.09
CA GLY A 148 5.59 -24.21 15.08
C GLY A 148 6.02 -24.72 16.45
N CYS A 149 5.36 -25.79 16.94
CA CYS A 149 5.80 -26.60 18.09
C CYS A 149 6.07 -28.03 17.63
#